data_AF-A0A382JGH0-F1
#
_entry.id   AF-A0A382JGH0-F1
#
_cell.length_a   1.000
_cell.length_b   1.000
_cell.length_c   1.000
_cell.angle_alpha   90.00
_cell.angle_beta   90.00
_cell.angle_gamma   90.00
#
_symmetry.space_group_name_H-M   'P 1'
#
loop_
_entity.id
_entity.type
_entity.pdbx_description
1 polymer ?
#
loop_
_entity_poly.entity_id
_entity_poly.type
_entity_poly.pdbx_seq_one_letter_code
_entity_poly.pdbx_strand_id
1 'polypeptide(L)'
;MVLEEKIDRDVVGMARHDDEACCTVLEIREGRVLGEKHHFLGGVMESTDTEILSAFLRQFYLQTDFIPRQVHVSQELSDAQEIAAWLTTKGEGPRVEVAAYQRGPKARTQDMADSNAQYLLEERRLQREAQKGRVPQSVTALQRDLVLDNLPHRIEGVDISTFQGTDTVGSLVVMIDGKPRR
;
A
#
# COMPACT_ATOMS: atom_id res chain seq x y z
N MET A 1 -8.14 21.33 10.45
CA MET A 1 -7.78 22.54 9.67
C MET A 1 -8.97 22.97 8.84
N VAL A 2 -9.23 24.28 8.71
CA VAL A 2 -10.32 24.83 7.88
C VAL A 2 -9.68 25.62 6.74
N LEU A 3 -10.03 25.29 5.50
CA LEU A 3 -9.58 25.98 4.29
C LEU A 3 -10.59 27.06 3.90
N GLU A 4 -10.10 28.12 3.26
CA GLU A 4 -10.92 29.29 2.86
C GLU A 4 -11.96 28.95 1.77
N GLU A 5 -11.68 27.95 0.92
CA GLU A 5 -12.62 27.47 -0.10
C GLU A 5 -13.43 26.27 0.40
N LYS A 6 -14.76 26.40 0.39
CA LYS A 6 -15.71 25.31 0.68
C LYS A 6 -15.91 24.38 -0.53
N ILE A 7 -14.81 23.85 -1.07
CA ILE A 7 -14.84 22.92 -2.20
C ILE A 7 -14.33 21.56 -1.75
N ASP A 8 -15.07 20.52 -2.14
CA ASP A 8 -14.70 19.14 -1.93
C ASP A 8 -13.51 18.77 -2.82
N ARG A 9 -12.43 18.33 -2.18
CA ARG A 9 -11.20 17.94 -2.84
C ARG A 9 -10.57 16.75 -2.14
N ASP A 10 -9.83 15.95 -2.89
CA ASP A 10 -8.92 14.97 -2.31
C ASP A 10 -7.49 15.42 -2.62
N VAL A 11 -6.61 15.30 -1.63
CA VAL A 11 -5.19 15.63 -1.76
C VAL A 11 -4.41 14.34 -1.59
N VAL A 12 -3.72 13.93 -2.65
CA VAL A 12 -2.96 12.69 -2.71
C VAL A 12 -1.49 12.98 -2.48
N GLY A 13 -0.93 12.33 -1.46
CA GLY A 13 0.49 12.34 -1.17
C GLY A 13 1.13 11.00 -1.50
N MET A 14 2.44 11.00 -1.70
CA MET A 14 3.18 9.76 -1.96
C MET A 14 4.60 9.80 -1.37
N ALA A 15 5.03 8.65 -0.85
CA ALA A 15 6.41 8.37 -0.51
C ALA A 15 6.83 7.03 -1.11
N ARG A 16 8.12 6.91 -1.46
CA ARG A 16 8.71 5.68 -2.01
C ARG A 16 10.04 5.39 -1.35
N HIS A 17 10.31 4.10 -1.14
CA HIS A 17 11.59 3.59 -0.68
C HIS A 17 11.81 2.18 -1.26
N ASP A 18 12.91 2.00 -2.00
CA ASP A 18 13.22 0.76 -2.74
C ASP A 18 12.04 0.28 -3.62
N ASP A 19 11.55 -0.93 -3.34
CA ASP A 19 10.46 -1.60 -4.08
C ASP A 19 9.07 -1.34 -3.47
N GLU A 20 8.96 -0.36 -2.56
CA GLU A 20 7.70 -0.03 -1.90
C GLU A 20 7.35 1.45 -2.01
N ALA A 21 6.05 1.72 -2.14
CA ALA A 21 5.49 3.06 -2.03
C ALA A 21 4.31 3.07 -1.05
N CYS A 22 4.09 4.23 -0.45
CA CYS A 22 2.88 4.54 0.31
C CYS A 22 2.21 5.74 -0.36
N CYS A 23 0.94 5.60 -0.71
CA CYS A 23 0.11 6.71 -1.15
C CYS A 23 -0.92 7.03 -0.06
N THR A 24 -1.12 8.31 0.23
CA THR A 24 -2.12 8.80 1.17
C THR A 24 -3.16 9.64 0.45
N VAL A 25 -4.38 9.69 0.98
CA VAL A 25 -5.47 10.53 0.48
C VAL A 25 -6.06 11.27 1.67
N LEU A 26 -5.93 12.59 1.67
CA LEU A 26 -6.65 13.45 2.59
C LEU A 26 -7.98 13.83 1.96
N GLU A 27 -9.06 13.37 2.57
CA GLU A 27 -10.43 13.64 2.11
C GLU A 27 -10.90 14.97 2.71
N ILE A 28 -11.03 16.00 1.88
CA ILE A 28 -11.45 17.33 2.30
C ILE A 28 -12.86 17.61 1.77
N ARG A 29 -13.81 17.88 2.67
CA ARG A 29 -15.18 18.26 2.32
C ARG A 29 -15.54 19.60 2.94
N GLU A 30 -16.16 20.47 2.15
CA GLU A 30 -16.48 21.85 2.55
C GLU A 30 -15.29 22.61 3.18
N GLY A 31 -14.07 22.33 2.70
CA GLY A 31 -12.83 22.93 3.22
C GLY A 31 -12.33 22.34 4.55
N ARG A 32 -12.90 21.26 5.05
CA ARG A 32 -12.46 20.55 6.27
C ARG A 32 -11.91 19.18 5.93
N VAL A 33 -10.80 18.80 6.57
CA VAL A 33 -10.30 17.41 6.50
C VAL A 33 -11.28 16.51 7.25
N LEU A 34 -11.92 15.59 6.54
CA LEU A 34 -12.82 14.59 7.13
C LEU A 34 -12.07 13.31 7.52
N GLY A 35 -11.06 12.94 6.76
CA GLY A 35 -10.36 11.69 6.95
C GLY A 35 -9.06 11.58 6.17
N GLU A 36 -8.33 10.52 6.49
CA GLU A 36 -7.11 10.11 5.82
C GLU A 36 -7.22 8.62 5.50
N LYS A 37 -6.86 8.27 4.26
CA LYS A 37 -6.69 6.88 3.81
C LYS A 37 -5.27 6.69 3.32
N HIS A 38 -4.76 5.47 3.40
CA HIS A 38 -3.44 5.13 2.87
C HIS A 38 -3.41 3.74 2.25
N HIS A 39 -2.58 3.56 1.24
CA HIS A 39 -2.35 2.27 0.58
C HIS A 39 -0.86 2.06 0.39
N PHE A 40 -0.41 0.83 0.66
CA PHE A 40 0.94 0.43 0.34
C PHE A 40 0.97 -0.34 -0.97
N LEU A 41 1.94 -0.01 -1.82
CA LEU A 41 2.20 -0.65 -3.10
C LEU A 41 3.59 -1.29 -3.03
N GLY A 42 3.71 -2.51 -3.54
CA GLY A 42 4.99 -3.22 -3.67
C GLY A 42 5.27 -3.53 -5.14
N GLY A 43 6.50 -3.85 -5.50
CA GLY A 43 6.87 -4.10 -6.90
C GLY A 43 7.01 -2.82 -7.73
N VAL A 44 7.33 -1.68 -7.08
CA VAL A 44 7.37 -0.36 -7.73
C VAL A 44 8.79 0.08 -8.13
N MET A 45 9.81 -0.77 -7.96
CA MET A 45 11.21 -0.42 -8.22
C MET A 45 11.46 0.06 -9.66
N GLU A 46 10.79 -0.56 -10.63
CA GLU A 46 10.93 -0.22 -12.05
C GLU A 46 9.91 0.82 -12.53
N SER A 47 9.00 1.25 -11.66
CA SER A 47 7.97 2.23 -11.99
C SER A 47 8.43 3.65 -11.66
N THR A 48 8.03 4.59 -12.51
CA THR A 48 8.14 6.02 -12.24
C THR A 48 7.10 6.47 -11.22
N ASP A 49 7.39 7.56 -10.51
CA ASP A 49 6.48 8.13 -9.52
C ASP A 49 5.10 8.49 -10.13
N THR A 50 5.09 8.93 -11.39
CA THR A 50 3.85 9.20 -12.15
C THR A 50 3.05 7.93 -12.41
N GLU A 51 3.69 6.83 -12.80
CA GLU A 51 3.00 5.56 -13.06
C GLU A 51 2.40 4.99 -11.77
N ILE A 52 3.12 5.08 -10.65
CA ILE A 52 2.64 4.65 -9.33
C ILE A 52 1.40 5.45 -8.94
N LEU A 53 1.45 6.79 -9.05
CA LEU A 53 0.31 7.65 -8.75
C LEU A 53 -0.89 7.38 -9.67
N SER A 54 -0.68 7.25 -10.97
CA SER A 54 -1.75 6.98 -11.92
C SER A 54 -2.42 5.63 -11.66
N ALA A 55 -1.64 4.58 -11.37
CA ALA A 55 -2.16 3.27 -10.98
C ALA A 55 -2.93 3.34 -9.65
N PHE A 56 -2.37 4.04 -8.66
CA PHE A 56 -2.99 4.24 -7.36
C PHE A 56 -4.34 4.95 -7.46
N LEU A 57 -4.43 6.06 -8.21
CA LEU A 57 -5.68 6.81 -8.38
C LEU A 57 -6.77 5.92 -9.00
N ARG A 58 -6.44 5.16 -10.04
CA ARG A 58 -7.39 4.23 -10.67
C ARG A 58 -7.87 3.17 -9.67
N GLN A 59 -6.96 2.56 -8.90
CA GLN A 59 -7.32 1.55 -7.90
C GLN A 59 -8.15 2.12 -6.75
N PHE A 60 -7.76 3.28 -6.22
CA PHE A 60 -8.42 3.93 -5.09
C PHE A 60 -9.86 4.33 -5.45
N TYR A 61 -10.04 4.99 -6.60
CA TYR A 61 -11.36 5.40 -7.06
C TYR A 61 -12.17 4.28 -7.69
N LEU A 62 -11.60 3.09 -7.96
CA LEU A 62 -12.40 1.90 -8.25
C LEU A 62 -13.18 1.44 -7.01
N GLN A 63 -12.59 1.57 -5.82
CA GLN A 63 -13.16 1.11 -4.54
C GLN A 63 -13.90 2.21 -3.77
N THR A 64 -13.83 3.47 -4.22
CA THR A 64 -14.45 4.62 -3.57
C THR A 64 -15.66 5.11 -4.36
N ASP A 65 -16.77 5.33 -3.67
CA ASP A 65 -18.03 5.80 -4.28
C ASP A 65 -18.09 7.32 -4.42
N PHE A 66 -17.56 8.05 -3.44
CA PHE A 66 -17.55 9.51 -3.49
C PHE A 66 -16.42 10.02 -4.36
N ILE A 67 -16.74 10.82 -5.38
CA ILE A 67 -15.76 11.45 -6.27
C ILE A 67 -15.75 12.97 -6.03
N PRO A 68 -14.63 13.57 -5.58
CA PRO A 68 -14.54 15.01 -5.35
C PRO A 68 -14.44 15.78 -6.67
N ARG A 69 -14.69 17.10 -6.62
CA ARG A 69 -14.54 17.97 -7.80
C ARG A 69 -13.08 18.19 -8.18
N GLN A 70 -12.16 18.09 -7.22
CA GLN A 70 -10.74 18.29 -7.43
C GLN A 70 -9.94 17.17 -6.77
N VAL A 71 -8.99 16.62 -7.52
CA VAL A 71 -7.99 15.69 -7.02
C VAL A 71 -6.62 16.32 -7.25
N HIS A 72 -5.95 16.63 -6.15
CA HIS A 72 -4.59 17.15 -6.18
C HIS A 72 -3.59 16.02 -6.00
N VAL A 73 -2.51 16.09 -6.76
CA VAL A 73 -1.40 15.15 -6.71
C VAL A 73 -0.09 15.90 -6.54
N SER A 74 0.92 15.23 -5.99
CA SER A 74 2.25 15.80 -5.74
C SER A 74 3.00 16.19 -7.02
N GLN A 75 2.64 15.61 -8.17
CA GLN A 75 3.32 15.82 -9.45
C GLN A 75 2.36 15.72 -10.64
N GLU A 76 2.77 16.29 -11.77
CA GLU A 76 1.97 16.28 -12.99
C GLU A 76 1.96 14.88 -13.62
N LEU A 77 0.76 14.39 -13.94
CA LEU A 77 0.55 13.08 -14.56
C LEU A 77 0.29 13.28 -16.05
N SER A 78 0.95 12.47 -16.88
CA SER A 78 0.76 12.49 -18.34
C SER A 78 -0.67 12.10 -18.74
N ASP A 79 -1.32 11.24 -17.96
CA ASP A 79 -2.68 10.75 -18.17
C ASP A 79 -3.72 11.46 -17.27
N ALA A 80 -3.38 12.61 -16.68
CA ALA A 80 -4.28 13.35 -15.77
C ALA A 80 -5.66 13.64 -16.41
N GLN A 81 -5.68 13.97 -17.71
CA GLN A 81 -6.93 14.25 -18.44
C GLN A 81 -7.80 13.01 -18.59
N GLU A 82 -7.20 11.84 -18.84
CA GLU A 82 -7.93 10.58 -18.95
C GLU A 82 -8.51 10.16 -17.60
N ILE A 83 -7.72 10.27 -16.54
CA ILE A 83 -8.18 9.99 -15.16
C ILE A 83 -9.33 10.95 -14.80
N ALA A 84 -9.19 12.25 -15.08
CA ALA A 84 -10.23 13.23 -14.80
C ALA A 84 -11.54 12.96 -15.56
N ALA A 85 -11.46 12.57 -16.83
CA ALA A 85 -12.63 12.22 -17.63
C ALA A 85 -13.32 10.95 -17.10
N TRP A 86 -12.54 9.93 -16.75
CA TRP A 86 -13.05 8.70 -16.13
C TRP A 86 -13.73 8.97 -14.78
N LEU A 87 -13.10 9.75 -13.89
CA LEU A 87 -13.67 10.13 -12.59
C LEU A 87 -14.95 10.95 -12.76
N THR A 88 -14.99 11.88 -13.72
CA THR A 88 -16.21 12.66 -14.03
C THR A 88 -17.36 11.75 -14.42
N THR A 89 -17.08 10.71 -15.23
CA THR A 89 -18.09 9.75 -15.66
C THR A 89 -18.57 8.89 -14.49
N LYS A 90 -17.63 8.41 -13.66
CA LYS A 90 -17.94 7.59 -12.50
C LYS A 90 -18.77 8.33 -11.44
N GLY A 91 -18.48 9.61 -11.20
CA GLY A 91 -19.13 10.38 -10.14
C GLY A 91 -20.54 10.86 -10.45
N GLU A 92 -21.03 10.67 -11.69
CA GLU A 92 -22.35 11.16 -12.17
C GLU A 92 -22.62 12.65 -11.82
N GLY A 93 -21.56 13.45 -11.74
CA GLY A 93 -21.57 14.77 -11.11
C GLY A 93 -20.85 15.86 -11.91
N PRO A 94 -20.46 16.97 -11.27
CA PRO A 94 -19.67 18.02 -11.90
C PRO A 94 -18.35 17.48 -12.47
N ARG A 95 -17.81 18.20 -13.45
CA ARG A 95 -16.48 17.90 -14.00
C ARG A 95 -15.44 17.82 -12.89
N VAL A 96 -14.68 16.73 -12.90
CA VAL A 96 -13.54 16.48 -12.02
C VAL A 96 -12.28 17.04 -12.65
N GLU A 97 -11.44 17.67 -11.83
CA GLU A 97 -10.11 18.14 -12.22
C GLU A 97 -9.05 17.33 -11.48
N VAL A 98 -8.08 16.79 -12.22
CA VAL A 98 -6.88 16.17 -11.67
C VAL A 98 -5.71 17.05 -12.02
N ALA A 99 -5.00 17.57 -11.03
CA ALA A 99 -3.91 18.51 -11.27
C ALA A 99 -2.81 18.39 -10.23
N ALA A 100 -1.57 18.59 -10.69
CA ALA A 100 -0.44 18.81 -9.82
C ALA A 100 -0.69 20.03 -8.94
N TYR A 101 -0.32 19.91 -7.68
CA TYR A 101 -0.47 21.01 -6.74
C TYR A 101 0.47 22.18 -7.07
N GLN A 102 -0.02 23.43 -7.05
CA GLN A 102 0.78 24.66 -7.27
C GLN A 102 0.88 25.50 -5.99
N ARG A 103 2.09 25.98 -5.66
CA ARG A 103 2.43 26.68 -4.40
C ARG A 103 1.38 27.72 -3.94
N GLY A 104 1.05 27.73 -2.63
CA GLY A 104 0.09 28.66 -2.01
C GLY A 104 -0.41 28.20 -0.63
N PRO A 105 -1.48 28.80 -0.05
CA PRO A 105 -2.06 28.37 1.23
C PRO A 105 -2.51 26.91 1.25
N LYS A 106 -2.88 26.36 0.09
CA LYS A 106 -3.25 24.96 -0.13
C LYS A 106 -2.01 24.02 -0.11
N ALA A 107 -0.78 24.54 -0.01
CA ALA A 107 0.45 23.74 0.04
C ALA A 107 0.54 22.94 1.33
N ARG A 108 -0.01 23.48 2.43
CA ARG A 108 -0.03 22.81 3.72
C ARG A 108 -0.74 21.45 3.67
N THR A 109 -1.80 21.31 2.88
CA THR A 109 -2.48 20.01 2.75
C THR A 109 -1.66 19.02 1.92
N GLN A 110 -0.96 19.50 0.88
CA GLN A 110 -0.09 18.65 0.09
C GLN A 110 1.11 18.19 0.93
N ASP A 111 1.81 19.13 1.60
CA ASP A 111 2.92 18.84 2.49
C ASP A 111 2.51 17.85 3.60
N MET A 112 1.29 17.99 4.12
CA MET A 112 0.73 17.07 5.12
C MET A 112 0.47 15.69 4.53
N ALA A 113 -0.13 15.58 3.34
CA ALA A 113 -0.35 14.29 2.68
C ALA A 113 0.98 13.57 2.41
N ASP A 114 1.98 14.29 1.89
CA ASP A 114 3.31 13.75 1.61
C ASP A 114 4.04 13.35 2.90
N SER A 115 3.97 14.17 3.95
CA SER A 115 4.56 13.85 5.26
C SER A 115 3.91 12.60 5.88
N ASN A 116 2.59 12.45 5.75
CA ASN A 116 1.88 11.28 6.25
C ASN A 116 2.31 10.02 5.49
N ALA A 117 2.45 10.10 4.16
CA ALA A 117 2.94 8.99 3.35
C ALA A 117 4.36 8.56 3.76
N GLN A 118 5.25 9.53 4.00
CA GLN A 118 6.61 9.27 4.47
C GLN A 118 6.61 8.61 5.85
N TYR A 119 5.83 9.14 6.79
CA TYR A 119 5.73 8.60 8.15
C TYR A 119 5.23 7.14 8.14
N LEU A 120 4.16 6.87 7.40
CA LEU A 120 3.56 5.52 7.31
C LEU A 120 4.51 4.51 6.65
N LEU A 121 5.22 4.93 5.61
CA LEU A 121 6.21 4.07 4.95
C LEU A 121 7.37 3.73 5.89
N GLU A 122 7.89 4.73 6.61
CA GLU A 122 8.98 4.55 7.56
C GLU A 122 8.54 3.68 8.76
N GLU A 123 7.35 3.92 9.30
CA GLU A 123 6.79 3.08 10.36
C GLU A 123 6.70 1.61 9.91
N ARG A 124 6.20 1.37 8.69
CA ARG A 124 6.10 0.00 8.14
C ARG A 124 7.48 -0.63 7.97
N ARG A 125 8.48 0.14 7.55
CA ARG A 125 9.87 -0.32 7.41
C ARG A 125 10.45 -0.72 8.77
N LEU A 126 10.33 0.14 9.78
CA LEU A 126 10.80 -0.11 11.13
C LEU A 126 10.10 -1.32 11.76
N GLN A 127 8.78 -1.48 11.57
CA GLN A 127 8.05 -2.65 12.03
C GLN A 127 8.56 -3.95 11.38
N ARG A 128 8.87 -3.92 10.08
CA ARG A 128 9.45 -5.08 9.39
C ARG A 128 10.87 -5.38 9.85
N GLU A 129 11.70 -4.36 10.06
CA GLU A 129 13.04 -4.53 10.61
C GLU A 129 13.02 -5.09 12.03
N ALA A 130 12.11 -4.62 12.88
CA ALA A 130 11.91 -5.17 14.22
C ALA A 130 11.39 -6.63 14.20
N GLN A 131 10.73 -7.05 13.12
CA GLN A 131 10.31 -8.43 12.91
C GLN A 131 11.40 -9.30 12.25
N LYS A 132 12.34 -8.72 11.50
CA LYS A 132 13.49 -9.44 10.93
C LYS A 132 14.37 -9.93 12.08
N GLY A 133 14.50 -11.25 12.20
CA GLY A 133 15.28 -11.90 13.28
C GLY A 133 14.48 -12.21 14.55
N ARG A 134 13.19 -11.85 14.63
CA ARG A 134 12.30 -12.41 15.65
C ARG A 134 11.84 -13.79 15.22
N VAL A 135 12.08 -14.76 16.09
CA VAL A 135 11.50 -16.10 15.98
C VAL A 135 9.97 -15.94 16.05
N PRO A 136 9.20 -16.47 15.09
CA PRO A 136 7.76 -16.44 15.18
C PRO A 136 7.27 -17.13 16.45
N GLN A 137 6.20 -16.59 17.04
CA GLN A 137 5.57 -17.19 18.21
C GLN A 137 5.14 -18.65 17.93
N SER A 138 4.78 -18.98 16.69
CA SER A 138 4.46 -20.34 16.26
C SER A 138 5.65 -21.31 16.40
N VAL A 139 6.86 -20.89 16.06
CA VAL A 139 8.08 -21.70 16.20
C VAL A 139 8.40 -21.92 17.69
N THR A 140 8.20 -20.89 18.50
CA THR A 140 8.37 -20.99 19.97
C THR A 140 7.30 -21.90 20.60
N ALA A 141 6.06 -21.81 20.12
CA ALA A 141 4.97 -22.69 20.56
C ALA A 141 5.26 -24.15 20.19
N LEU A 142 5.80 -24.41 18.99
CA LEU A 142 6.15 -25.74 18.54
C LEU A 142 7.27 -26.36 19.39
N GLN A 143 8.28 -25.57 19.78
CA GLN A 143 9.30 -26.01 20.74
C GLN A 143 8.66 -26.46 22.06
N ARG A 144 7.77 -25.64 22.62
CA ARG A 144 7.08 -25.93 23.89
C ARG A 144 6.21 -27.17 23.78
N ASP A 145 5.39 -27.26 22.73
CA ASP A 145 4.37 -28.30 22.58
C ASP A 145 4.99 -29.66 22.26
N LEU A 146 6.14 -29.68 21.57
CA LEU A 146 6.90 -30.89 21.26
C LEU A 146 8.05 -31.16 22.26
N VAL A 147 8.21 -30.31 23.27
CA VAL A 147 9.25 -30.43 24.31
C VAL A 147 10.65 -30.57 23.70
N LEU A 148 10.98 -29.70 22.75
CA LEU A 148 12.29 -29.70 22.08
C LEU A 148 13.32 -28.91 22.89
N ASP A 149 14.51 -29.49 23.07
CA ASP A 149 15.62 -28.84 23.79
C ASP A 149 16.06 -27.52 23.12
N ASN A 150 15.96 -27.47 21.79
CA ASN A 150 16.33 -26.31 20.99
C ASN A 150 15.15 -25.83 20.16
N LEU A 151 15.16 -24.53 19.88
CA LEU A 151 14.18 -23.89 19.01
C LEU A 151 14.27 -24.48 17.58
N PRO A 152 13.17 -24.97 16.98
CA PRO A 152 13.20 -25.61 15.67
C PRO A 152 13.26 -24.56 14.56
N HIS A 153 14.43 -23.93 14.38
CA HIS A 153 14.67 -22.91 13.36
C HIS A 153 14.45 -23.44 11.94
N ARG A 154 14.81 -24.70 11.68
CA ARG A 154 14.61 -25.37 10.40
C ARG A 154 13.64 -26.53 10.60
N ILE A 155 12.56 -26.53 9.85
CA ILE A 155 11.52 -27.57 9.87
C ILE A 155 11.43 -28.17 8.48
N GLU A 156 11.51 -29.49 8.40
CA GLU A 156 11.45 -30.26 7.16
C GLU A 156 10.18 -31.12 7.17
N GLY A 157 9.34 -30.96 6.15
CA GLY A 157 8.13 -31.76 5.96
C GLY A 157 8.29 -32.64 4.74
N VAL A 158 8.16 -33.96 4.92
CA VAL A 158 8.21 -34.93 3.83
C VAL A 158 6.80 -35.48 3.60
N ASP A 159 6.34 -35.40 2.37
CA ASP A 159 5.10 -36.05 1.93
C ASP A 159 5.41 -37.13 0.88
N ILE A 160 4.92 -38.35 1.10
CA ILE A 160 5.15 -39.50 0.22
C ILE A 160 3.82 -39.89 -0.40
N SER A 161 3.70 -39.67 -1.71
CA SER A 161 2.52 -40.02 -2.51
C SER A 161 2.78 -41.29 -3.31
N THR A 162 1.93 -42.31 -3.10
CA THR A 162 1.94 -43.55 -3.87
C THR A 162 0.75 -43.57 -4.83
N PHE A 163 1.00 -43.45 -6.13
CA PHE A 163 -0.03 -43.75 -7.14
C PHE A 163 -0.09 -45.26 -7.34
N GLN A 164 -1.29 -45.84 -7.27
CA GLN A 164 -1.52 -47.26 -7.56
C GLN A 164 -1.16 -47.56 -9.02
N GLY A 165 0.10 -47.89 -9.31
CA GLY A 165 0.50 -48.29 -10.65
C GLY A 165 1.98 -48.24 -10.93
N THR A 166 2.65 -47.09 -10.81
CA THR A 166 3.96 -46.98 -11.47
C THR A 166 5.02 -46.06 -10.89
N ASP A 167 4.76 -45.11 -9.99
CA ASP A 167 5.85 -44.32 -9.38
C ASP A 167 5.47 -43.82 -7.96
N THR A 168 6.40 -43.96 -7.01
CA THR A 168 6.29 -43.33 -5.67
C THR A 168 7.03 -41.99 -5.71
N VAL A 169 6.31 -40.90 -5.45
CA VAL A 169 6.87 -39.54 -5.46
C VAL A 169 6.96 -39.03 -4.03
N GLY A 170 8.16 -38.62 -3.61
CA GLY A 170 8.37 -37.89 -2.36
C GLY A 170 8.57 -36.42 -2.64
N SER A 171 7.88 -35.56 -1.89
CA SER A 171 8.12 -34.12 -1.87
C SER A 171 8.66 -33.69 -0.51
N LEU A 172 9.64 -32.80 -0.51
CA LEU A 172 10.22 -32.21 0.70
C LEU A 172 9.97 -30.71 0.66
N VAL A 173 9.36 -30.19 1.71
CA VAL A 173 9.24 -28.75 1.95
C VAL A 173 10.12 -28.36 3.12
N VAL A 174 10.75 -27.19 3.01
CA VAL A 174 11.63 -26.65 4.04
C VAL A 174 11.05 -25.33 4.53
N MET A 175 10.98 -25.17 5.85
CA MET A 175 10.68 -23.90 6.50
C MET A 175 11.88 -23.44 7.32
N ILE A 176 12.19 -22.15 7.28
CA ILE A 176 13.15 -21.51 8.18
C ILE A 176 12.45 -20.40 8.95
N ASP A 177 12.54 -20.44 10.28
CA ASP A 177 11.87 -19.52 11.20
C ASP A 177 10.40 -19.32 10.82
N GLY A 178 9.69 -20.43 10.61
CA GLY A 178 8.26 -20.46 10.28
C GLY A 178 7.90 -19.92 8.88
N LYS A 179 8.88 -19.58 8.03
CA LYS A 179 8.65 -19.12 6.66
C LYS A 179 9.07 -20.18 5.63
N PRO A 180 8.28 -20.43 4.57
CA PRO A 180 8.67 -21.34 3.50
C PRO A 180 9.99 -20.90 2.84
N ARG A 181 10.91 -21.84 2.70
CA ARG A 181 12.13 -21.69 1.89
C ARG A 181 11.92 -22.48 0.60
N ARG A 182 11.60 -21.76 -0.47
CA ARG A 182 11.53 -22.31 -1.83
C ARG A 182 12.94 -22.53 -2.39
#